data_AF-A0A7R9W0E1-F1
#
_entry.id   AF-A0A7R9W0E1-F1
#
_cell.length_a   1.000
_cell.length_b   1.000
_cell.length_c   1.000
_cell.angle_alpha   90.00
_cell.angle_beta   90.00
_cell.angle_gamma   90.00
#
_symmetry.space_group_name_H-M   'P 1'
#
loop_
_entity.id
_entity.type
_entity.pdbx_description
1 polymer ?
#
loop_
_entity_poly.entity_id
_entity_poly.type
_entity_poly.pdbx_seq_one_letter_code
_entity_poly.pdbx_strand_id
1 'polypeptide(L)'
;SPKKGLRRSKSSKKKAVSKLVRSLSSRVGGRRSSLSPKEESAAARLDAFVVQKYCQKLEKISSGDYCPKNPNACDVYLFQLLPDHMLKLGSWKTTKKCLNLLRDPVFIRGRMAVMGVRAGVKMHASNIKSVLREAARDEGTPSLREDVVSICAAVRAFLQDCHPERFADQKKKSTRESSRKIEELGHGYAELGDVLRGQERRIDAADLFARALEAYWAAGLDEKNPAVVRALCRARELDLTRLVVVPKDSADCVVIRHASALKETKGIKNGGGVGGGVPLELASHPNLAIVSVPEHKGMPMEGCCLAVGSKEAALRVTLNRGLLVAHDSDAILASVSTRHSVGDHMIMAKNRSVGLIRPDFVVTDEGMISPVGRPELALGIGHTALILVERNSPNRIALARAKDISTKQGSRSEESPLELSS
;
A
#
# COMPACT_ATOMS: atom_id res chain seq x y z
N SER A 1 60.94 -16.54 43.67
CA SER A 1 60.34 -17.06 42.41
C SER A 1 59.27 -16.11 41.88
N PRO A 2 59.44 -15.45 40.72
CA PRO A 2 58.48 -14.47 40.26
C PRO A 2 57.31 -15.12 39.50
N LYS A 3 56.08 -14.85 39.95
CA LYS A 3 54.84 -15.17 39.24
C LYS A 3 54.71 -14.27 38.00
N LYS A 4 55.15 -14.77 36.83
CA LYS A 4 54.80 -14.21 35.52
C LYS A 4 53.67 -15.03 34.89
N GLY A 5 52.61 -14.31 34.50
CA GLY A 5 51.86 -14.65 33.29
C GLY A 5 50.49 -15.29 33.49
N LEU A 6 49.44 -14.46 33.48
CA LEU A 6 48.22 -14.74 32.70
C LEU A 6 47.38 -13.47 32.47
N ARG A 7 47.97 -12.44 31.84
CA ARG A 7 47.19 -11.36 31.19
C ARG A 7 47.17 -11.60 29.68
N ARG A 8 46.57 -12.72 29.24
CA ARG A 8 46.25 -12.94 27.82
C ARG A 8 45.00 -12.12 27.45
N SER A 9 45.28 -10.90 27.02
CA SER A 9 44.52 -9.96 26.20
C SER A 9 43.03 -10.21 25.94
N LYS A 10 42.17 -9.35 26.49
CA LYS A 10 40.81 -9.10 25.96
C LYS A 10 40.81 -8.61 24.49
N SER A 11 41.95 -8.16 23.96
CA SER A 11 42.09 -7.66 22.59
C SER A 11 42.13 -8.77 21.52
N SER A 12 42.61 -9.97 21.83
CA SER A 12 42.65 -11.09 20.87
C SER A 12 41.26 -11.66 20.60
N LYS A 13 40.40 -11.76 21.62
CA LYS A 13 38.99 -12.16 21.47
C LYS A 13 38.18 -11.16 20.64
N LYS A 14 38.39 -9.85 20.83
CA LYS A 14 37.73 -8.82 19.99
C LYS A 14 38.16 -8.89 18.51
N LYS A 15 39.45 -9.11 18.24
CA LYS A 15 39.96 -9.28 16.86
C LYS A 15 39.43 -10.57 16.21
N ALA A 16 39.32 -11.66 16.97
CA ALA A 16 38.76 -12.93 16.48
C ALA A 16 37.28 -12.80 16.12
N VAL A 17 36.46 -12.18 16.99
CA VAL A 17 35.04 -11.92 16.72
C VAL A 17 34.86 -10.97 15.53
N SER A 18 35.68 -9.91 15.41
CA SER A 18 35.63 -8.99 14.26
C SER A 18 35.99 -9.67 12.94
N LYS A 19 37.01 -10.54 12.91
CA LYS A 19 37.35 -11.34 11.71
C LYS A 19 36.25 -12.33 11.36
N LEU A 20 35.62 -12.95 12.37
CA LEU A 20 34.53 -13.91 12.18
C LEU A 20 33.27 -13.23 11.63
N VAL A 21 32.90 -12.06 12.17
CA VAL A 21 31.79 -11.25 11.66
C VAL A 21 32.03 -10.84 10.21
N ARG A 22 33.25 -10.38 9.85
CA ARG A 22 33.60 -10.06 8.45
C ARG A 22 33.53 -11.29 7.53
N SER A 23 34.03 -12.44 7.99
CA SER A 23 33.99 -13.70 7.25
C SER A 23 32.56 -14.24 7.07
N LEU A 24 31.66 -13.94 7.99
CA LEU A 24 30.26 -14.36 7.90
C LEU A 24 29.46 -13.40 7.03
N SER A 25 29.66 -12.09 7.16
CA SER A 25 29.06 -11.08 6.27
C SER A 25 29.40 -11.31 4.80
N SER A 26 30.61 -11.79 4.47
CA SER A 26 30.98 -12.16 3.09
C SER A 26 30.36 -13.47 2.60
N ARG A 27 29.74 -14.27 3.48
CA ARG A 27 29.17 -15.60 3.16
C ARG A 27 27.64 -15.63 3.16
N VAL A 28 26.96 -14.56 3.57
CA VAL A 28 25.48 -14.50 3.61
C VAL A 28 24.83 -14.51 2.21
N GLY A 29 25.60 -14.33 1.13
CA GLY A 29 25.10 -14.42 -0.26
C GLY A 29 25.40 -15.72 -1.03
N GLY A 30 26.15 -16.67 -0.47
CA GLY A 30 26.55 -17.92 -1.15
C GLY A 30 25.73 -19.14 -0.72
N ARG A 31 25.38 -20.03 -1.66
CA ARG A 31 24.73 -21.32 -1.35
C ARG A 31 25.57 -22.08 -0.31
N ARG A 32 24.95 -22.51 0.80
CA ARG A 32 25.52 -23.46 1.75
C ARG A 32 25.54 -24.85 1.11
N SER A 33 26.44 -25.08 0.15
CA SER A 33 26.78 -26.44 -0.28
C SER A 33 27.94 -26.94 0.58
N SER A 34 27.74 -28.08 1.22
CA SER A 34 28.68 -28.91 2.00
C SER A 34 29.26 -28.32 3.30
N LEU A 35 28.46 -28.13 4.34
CA LEU A 35 28.96 -28.07 5.71
C LEU A 35 28.81 -29.43 6.37
N SER A 36 29.79 -29.83 7.18
CA SER A 36 29.64 -31.01 8.03
C SER A 36 28.63 -30.73 9.17
N PRO A 37 27.96 -31.77 9.72
CA PRO A 37 27.01 -31.59 10.83
C PRO A 37 27.59 -30.86 12.05
N LYS A 38 28.91 -31.00 12.28
CA LYS A 38 29.62 -30.28 13.36
C LYS A 38 29.74 -28.78 13.07
N GLU A 39 29.99 -28.41 11.83
CA GLU A 39 30.09 -27.00 11.40
C GLU A 39 28.71 -26.34 11.39
N GLU A 40 27.66 -27.06 11.01
CA GLU A 40 26.28 -26.59 11.10
C GLU A 40 25.86 -26.34 12.56
N SER A 41 26.18 -27.27 13.46
CA SER A 41 25.92 -27.09 14.90
C SER A 41 26.70 -25.91 15.48
N ALA A 42 27.97 -25.72 15.09
CA ALA A 42 28.77 -24.60 15.55
C ALA A 42 28.24 -23.25 15.01
N ALA A 43 27.83 -23.20 13.74
CA ALA A 43 27.23 -22.02 13.13
C ALA A 43 25.91 -21.63 13.81
N ALA A 44 25.03 -22.61 14.09
CA ALA A 44 23.76 -22.37 14.79
C ALA A 44 23.97 -21.80 16.21
N ARG A 45 24.94 -22.33 16.97
CA ARG A 45 25.27 -21.81 18.31
C ARG A 45 25.81 -20.38 18.26
N LEU A 46 26.62 -20.08 17.24
CA LEU A 46 27.14 -18.73 17.04
C LEU A 46 26.02 -17.75 16.68
N ASP A 47 25.14 -18.12 15.76
CA ASP A 47 23.97 -17.30 15.40
C ASP A 47 23.09 -17.03 16.62
N ALA A 48 22.82 -18.04 17.45
CA ALA A 48 22.07 -17.88 18.69
C ALA A 48 22.74 -16.92 19.68
N PHE A 49 24.06 -17.05 19.89
CA PHE A 49 24.82 -16.15 20.75
C PHE A 49 24.81 -14.71 20.24
N VAL A 50 24.96 -14.52 18.93
CA VAL A 50 24.95 -13.21 18.30
C VAL A 50 23.57 -12.57 18.42
N VAL A 51 22.51 -13.31 18.11
CA VAL A 51 21.12 -12.84 18.28
C VAL A 51 20.88 -12.41 19.73
N GLN A 52 21.27 -13.21 20.71
CA GLN A 52 21.11 -12.86 22.13
C GLN A 52 21.83 -11.56 22.49
N LYS A 53 23.08 -11.39 22.04
CA LYS A 53 23.87 -10.18 22.31
C LYS A 53 23.25 -8.92 21.70
N TYR A 54 22.68 -9.03 20.50
CA TYR A 54 22.08 -7.89 19.82
C TYR A 54 20.66 -7.57 20.32
N CYS A 55 19.88 -8.57 20.75
CA CYS A 55 18.63 -8.32 21.46
C CYS A 55 18.87 -7.54 22.77
N GLN A 56 19.89 -7.90 23.55
CA GLN A 56 20.29 -7.14 24.74
C GLN A 56 20.73 -5.70 24.40
N LYS A 57 21.33 -5.49 23.22
CA LYS A 57 21.70 -4.14 22.76
C LYS A 57 20.46 -3.35 22.34
N LEU A 58 19.48 -3.99 21.69
CA LEU A 58 18.20 -3.36 21.33
C LEU A 58 17.40 -2.93 22.55
N GLU A 59 17.32 -3.75 23.60
CA GLU A 59 16.65 -3.39 24.84
C GLU A 59 17.23 -2.10 25.45
N LYS A 60 18.55 -1.92 25.37
CA LYS A 60 19.24 -0.69 25.78
C LYS A 60 19.03 0.50 24.84
N ILE A 61 18.70 0.23 23.58
CA ILE A 61 18.39 1.26 22.59
C ILE A 61 16.95 1.74 22.80
N SER A 62 16.03 0.82 23.07
CA SER A 62 14.61 1.09 23.33
C SER A 62 14.36 1.84 24.65
N SER A 63 15.33 1.86 25.59
CA SER A 63 15.26 2.68 26.80
C SER A 63 15.54 4.18 26.57
N GLY A 64 15.76 4.61 25.32
CA GLY A 64 15.88 6.03 24.95
C GLY A 64 17.29 6.59 24.81
N ASP A 65 18.33 5.80 25.12
CA ASP A 65 19.73 6.26 25.15
C ASP A 65 20.45 6.19 23.79
N TYR A 66 19.75 5.86 22.70
CA TYR A 66 20.39 5.63 21.40
C TYR A 66 20.21 6.80 20.44
N CYS A 67 21.30 7.53 20.20
CA CYS A 67 21.39 8.52 19.14
C CYS A 67 22.46 8.09 18.11
N PRO A 68 22.09 7.72 16.88
CA PRO A 68 23.03 7.25 15.87
C PRO A 68 23.72 8.46 15.21
N LYS A 69 24.46 9.27 15.97
CA LYS A 69 25.27 10.36 15.40
C LYS A 69 26.48 9.85 14.63
N ASN A 70 26.88 8.59 14.87
CA ASN A 70 27.87 7.85 14.07
C ASN A 70 27.50 6.36 14.08
N PRO A 71 26.97 5.81 12.97
CA PRO A 71 26.65 4.39 12.91
C PRO A 71 27.94 3.57 12.95
N ASN A 72 28.10 2.80 14.02
CA ASN A 72 29.24 1.89 14.15
C ASN A 72 28.97 0.62 13.32
N ALA A 73 30.00 -0.18 13.02
CA ALA A 73 29.82 -1.47 12.33
C ALA A 73 28.80 -2.41 13.01
N CYS A 74 28.63 -2.27 14.34
CA CYS A 74 27.61 -2.99 15.11
C CYS A 74 26.18 -2.55 14.79
N ASP A 75 25.96 -1.31 14.35
CA ASP A 75 24.64 -0.77 14.06
C ASP A 75 24.17 -1.21 12.68
N VAL A 76 25.08 -1.23 11.70
CA VAL A 76 24.83 -1.84 10.39
C VAL A 76 24.45 -3.32 10.55
N TYR A 77 25.21 -4.08 11.35
CA TYR A 77 24.86 -5.47 11.64
C TYR A 77 23.45 -5.60 12.25
N LEU A 78 23.17 -4.79 13.27
CA LEU A 78 21.91 -4.84 14.00
C LEU A 78 20.71 -4.57 13.08
N PHE A 79 20.78 -3.50 12.30
CA PHE A 79 19.64 -3.08 11.49
C PHE A 79 19.53 -3.84 10.16
N GLN A 80 20.64 -4.38 9.62
CA GLN A 80 20.62 -5.07 8.35
C GLN A 80 20.49 -6.60 8.49
N LEU A 81 21.25 -7.22 9.39
CA LEU A 81 21.45 -8.67 9.39
C LEU A 81 20.71 -9.41 10.51
N LEU A 82 20.38 -8.73 11.61
CA LEU A 82 19.76 -9.39 12.76
C LEU A 82 18.45 -10.13 12.40
N PRO A 83 17.48 -9.52 11.68
CA PRO A 83 16.24 -10.23 11.34
C PRO A 83 16.48 -11.52 10.55
N ASP A 84 17.36 -11.48 9.55
CA ASP A 84 17.68 -12.68 8.75
C ASP A 84 18.34 -13.77 9.59
N HIS A 85 19.20 -13.40 10.55
CA HIS A 85 19.79 -14.37 11.47
C HIS A 85 18.76 -14.96 12.43
N MET A 86 17.80 -14.17 12.91
CA MET A 86 16.70 -14.67 13.74
C MET A 86 15.82 -15.66 12.99
N LEU A 87 15.57 -15.43 11.69
CA LEU A 87 14.81 -16.36 10.85
C LEU A 87 15.57 -17.65 10.55
N LYS A 88 16.89 -17.57 10.31
CA LYS A 88 17.75 -18.74 10.08
C LYS A 88 17.82 -19.72 11.25
N LEU A 89 17.46 -19.28 12.47
CA LEU A 89 17.37 -20.18 13.63
C LEU A 89 16.17 -21.14 13.53
N GLY A 90 15.24 -20.91 12.60
CA GLY A 90 14.22 -21.88 12.18
C GLY A 90 13.15 -22.22 13.23
N SER A 91 13.12 -21.54 14.38
CA SER A 91 12.09 -21.78 15.40
C SER A 91 10.96 -20.74 15.29
N TRP A 92 9.71 -21.16 15.46
CA TRP A 92 8.58 -20.23 15.51
C TRP A 92 8.75 -19.13 16.56
N LYS A 93 9.35 -19.47 17.72
CA LYS A 93 9.68 -18.50 18.78
C LYS A 93 10.61 -17.39 18.29
N THR A 94 11.60 -17.71 17.46
CA THR A 94 12.52 -16.71 16.88
C THR A 94 11.88 -15.91 15.75
N THR A 95 11.01 -16.55 14.95
CA THR A 95 10.19 -15.86 13.94
C THR A 95 9.25 -14.83 14.57
N LYS A 96 8.54 -15.18 15.65
CA LYS A 96 7.69 -14.23 16.39
C LYS A 96 8.48 -13.07 16.97
N LYS A 97 9.67 -13.32 17.51
CA LYS A 97 10.57 -12.25 17.97
C LYS A 97 11.02 -11.36 16.81
N CYS A 98 11.26 -11.92 15.63
CA CYS A 98 11.62 -11.16 14.43
C CYS A 98 10.46 -10.27 13.97
N LEU A 99 9.23 -10.78 13.95
CA LEU A 99 8.03 -10.00 13.66
C LEU A 99 7.87 -8.81 14.63
N ASN A 100 7.98 -9.07 15.94
CA ASN A 100 7.93 -8.01 16.95
C ASN A 100 9.02 -6.96 16.74
N LEU A 101 10.24 -7.38 16.38
CA LEU A 101 11.34 -6.48 16.09
C LEU A 101 11.07 -5.62 14.85
N LEU A 102 10.54 -6.20 13.78
CA LEU A 102 10.22 -5.49 12.53
C LEU A 102 9.06 -4.49 12.72
N ARG A 103 8.20 -4.70 13.72
CA ARG A 103 7.12 -3.78 14.11
C ARG A 103 7.59 -2.69 15.09
N ASP A 104 8.71 -2.88 15.76
CA ASP A 104 9.18 -1.97 16.81
C ASP A 104 9.55 -0.58 16.25
N PRO A 105 8.92 0.51 16.72
CA PRO A 105 9.17 1.85 16.19
C PRO A 105 10.61 2.33 16.38
N VAL A 106 11.30 1.89 17.44
CA VAL A 106 12.70 2.27 17.69
C VAL A 106 13.61 1.57 16.69
N PHE A 107 13.37 0.29 16.42
CA PHE A 107 14.08 -0.46 15.40
C PHE A 107 13.87 0.13 14.01
N ILE A 108 12.62 0.46 13.65
CA ILE A 108 12.29 1.10 12.37
C ILE A 108 13.07 2.42 12.24
N ARG A 109 12.95 3.32 13.22
CA ARG A 109 13.67 4.62 13.21
C ARG A 109 15.18 4.44 13.09
N GLY A 110 15.75 3.56 13.92
CA GLY A 110 17.18 3.27 13.91
C GLY A 110 17.65 2.73 12.56
N ARG A 111 16.89 1.80 11.95
CA ARG A 111 17.21 1.29 10.62
C ARG A 111 17.20 2.39 9.57
N MET A 112 16.17 3.21 9.53
CA MET A 112 16.06 4.28 8.52
C MET A 112 17.15 5.34 8.70
N ALA A 113 17.51 5.66 9.94
CA ALA A 113 18.61 6.59 10.24
C ALA A 113 19.97 6.05 9.80
N VAL A 114 20.24 4.75 10.02
CA VAL A 114 21.52 4.13 9.67
C VAL A 114 21.66 3.83 8.18
N MET A 115 20.58 3.37 7.54
CA MET A 115 20.62 2.89 6.15
C MET A 115 20.14 3.93 5.13
N GLY A 116 19.46 4.98 5.56
CA GLY A 116 18.62 5.83 4.70
C GLY A 116 17.23 5.21 4.50
N VAL A 117 16.25 6.06 4.19
CA VAL A 117 14.83 5.67 4.11
C VAL A 117 14.63 4.59 3.05
N ARG A 118 15.07 4.83 1.83
CA ARG A 118 14.86 3.89 0.71
C ARG A 118 15.46 2.51 1.00
N ALA A 119 16.73 2.46 1.42
CA ALA A 119 17.41 1.20 1.68
C ALA A 119 16.86 0.49 2.92
N GLY A 120 16.50 1.24 3.96
CA GLY A 120 15.90 0.69 5.18
C GLY A 120 14.50 0.11 4.97
N VAL A 121 13.67 0.74 4.14
CA VAL A 121 12.34 0.21 3.76
C VAL A 121 12.49 -1.02 2.86
N LYS A 122 13.38 -0.98 1.86
CA LYS A 122 13.68 -2.14 1.02
C LYS A 122 14.15 -3.35 1.85
N MET A 123 14.98 -3.10 2.86
CA MET A 123 15.40 -4.14 3.80
C MET A 123 14.23 -4.67 4.64
N HIS A 124 13.32 -3.80 5.12
CA HIS A 124 12.09 -4.24 5.80
C HIS A 124 11.23 -5.13 4.89
N ALA A 125 10.96 -4.69 3.66
CA ALA A 125 10.19 -5.46 2.68
C ALA A 125 10.82 -6.83 2.41
N SER A 126 12.15 -6.89 2.29
CA SER A 126 12.89 -8.15 2.13
C SER A 126 12.75 -9.06 3.35
N ASN A 127 12.89 -8.52 4.57
CA ASN A 127 12.74 -9.33 5.78
C ASN A 127 11.30 -9.86 5.92
N ILE A 128 10.27 -9.06 5.59
CA ILE A 128 8.86 -9.50 5.57
C ILE A 128 8.68 -10.70 4.62
N LYS A 129 9.21 -10.61 3.39
CA LYS A 129 9.17 -11.73 2.43
C LYS A 129 9.89 -12.98 2.96
N SER A 130 11.00 -12.82 3.68
CA SER A 130 11.69 -13.94 4.32
C SER A 130 10.87 -14.55 5.46
N VAL A 131 10.21 -13.74 6.29
CA VAL A 131 9.30 -14.23 7.34
C VAL A 131 8.17 -15.06 6.74
N LEU A 132 7.51 -14.55 5.70
CA LEU A 132 6.40 -15.23 5.04
C LEU A 132 6.83 -16.58 4.44
N ARG A 133 8.01 -16.62 3.81
CA ARG A 133 8.58 -17.88 3.28
C ARG A 133 8.88 -18.90 4.38
N GLU A 134 9.39 -18.44 5.53
CA GLU A 134 9.72 -19.34 6.63
C GLU A 134 8.45 -19.88 7.31
N ALA A 135 7.42 -19.04 7.49
CA ALA A 135 6.14 -19.48 8.03
C ALA A 135 5.40 -20.47 7.12
N ALA A 136 5.55 -20.34 5.80
CA ALA A 136 4.98 -21.29 4.85
C ALA A 136 5.62 -22.70 4.89
N ARG A 137 6.78 -22.87 5.54
CA ARG A 137 7.45 -24.17 5.68
C ARG A 137 6.98 -24.99 6.88
N ASP A 138 6.34 -24.35 7.86
CA ASP A 138 5.94 -24.97 9.11
C ASP A 138 4.42 -25.19 9.10
N GLU A 139 4.02 -26.42 8.76
CA GLU A 139 2.63 -26.87 8.66
C GLU A 139 1.96 -26.79 10.05
N GLY A 140 1.19 -25.73 10.28
CA GLY A 140 0.58 -25.43 11.59
C GLY A 140 0.81 -24.00 12.07
N THR A 141 1.58 -23.21 11.31
CA THR A 141 1.80 -21.80 11.63
C THR A 141 0.52 -20.99 11.38
N PRO A 142 0.06 -20.15 12.33
CA PRO A 142 -1.07 -19.26 12.11
C PRO A 142 -0.78 -18.28 10.96
N SER A 143 -1.84 -17.84 10.28
CA SER A 143 -1.75 -16.84 9.21
C SER A 143 -1.02 -15.58 9.71
N LEU A 144 0.08 -15.23 9.04
CA LEU A 144 0.88 -14.04 9.34
C LEU A 144 0.37 -12.77 8.63
N ARG A 145 -0.76 -12.85 7.92
CA ARG A 145 -1.26 -11.72 7.11
C ARG A 145 -1.45 -10.45 7.96
N GLU A 146 -2.05 -10.57 9.13
CA GLU A 146 -2.30 -9.42 10.03
C GLU A 146 -1.00 -8.86 10.65
N ASP A 147 -0.02 -9.71 10.96
CA ASP A 147 1.30 -9.25 11.43
C ASP A 147 2.01 -8.44 10.34
N VAL A 148 1.94 -8.89 9.08
CA VAL A 148 2.52 -8.15 7.94
C VAL A 148 1.83 -6.81 7.74
N VAL A 149 0.50 -6.77 7.80
CA VAL A 149 -0.26 -5.50 7.74
C VAL A 149 0.18 -4.57 8.86
N SER A 150 0.31 -5.09 10.09
CA SER A 150 0.74 -4.31 11.25
C SER A 150 2.17 -3.76 11.12
N ILE A 151 3.11 -4.56 10.59
CA ILE A 151 4.48 -4.10 10.31
C ILE A 151 4.46 -3.00 9.24
N CYS A 152 3.74 -3.22 8.12
CA CYS A 152 3.61 -2.21 7.07
C CYS A 152 3.00 -0.91 7.58
N ALA A 153 1.99 -0.99 8.46
CA ALA A 153 1.38 0.17 9.11
C ALA A 153 2.39 0.93 9.99
N ALA A 154 3.23 0.22 10.76
CA ALA A 154 4.27 0.84 11.58
C ALA A 154 5.35 1.56 10.73
N VAL A 155 5.80 0.94 9.64
CA VAL A 155 6.76 1.58 8.72
C VAL A 155 6.11 2.77 8.01
N ARG A 156 4.86 2.64 7.57
CA ARG A 156 4.08 3.74 6.98
C ARG A 156 3.96 4.92 7.93
N ALA A 157 3.65 4.70 9.21
CA ALA A 157 3.56 5.76 10.21
C ALA A 157 4.89 6.53 10.34
N PHE A 158 6.02 5.82 10.35
CA PHE A 158 7.34 6.46 10.31
C PHE A 158 7.55 7.31 9.04
N LEU A 159 7.18 6.80 7.86
CA LEU A 159 7.31 7.55 6.61
C LEU A 159 6.45 8.82 6.62
N GLN A 160 5.23 8.74 7.17
CA GLN A 160 4.35 9.90 7.34
C GLN A 160 4.95 10.93 8.30
N ASP A 161 5.58 10.49 9.40
CA ASP A 161 6.27 11.40 10.32
C ASP A 161 7.46 12.13 9.69
N CYS A 162 8.07 11.52 8.67
CA CYS A 162 9.15 12.10 7.89
C CYS A 162 8.67 13.00 6.73
N HIS A 163 7.34 13.13 6.52
CA HIS A 163 6.79 13.84 5.38
C HIS A 163 7.09 15.36 5.45
N PRO A 164 7.59 15.97 4.36
CA PRO A 164 8.13 17.33 4.40
C PRO A 164 7.12 18.47 4.37
N GLU A 165 5.83 18.20 4.35
CA GLU A 165 4.84 19.22 4.69
C GLU A 165 5.03 19.74 6.13
N ARG A 166 5.62 18.95 7.03
CA ARG A 166 6.12 19.43 8.34
C ARG A 166 7.38 20.31 8.26
N PHE A 167 8.04 20.36 7.11
CA PHE A 167 9.21 21.19 6.83
C PHE A 167 8.88 22.37 5.89
N ALA A 168 7.60 22.57 5.53
CA ALA A 168 7.16 23.64 4.63
C ALA A 168 7.52 25.06 5.12
N ASP A 169 7.78 25.22 6.41
CA ASP A 169 8.24 26.48 7.00
C ASP A 169 9.74 26.77 6.77
N GLN A 170 10.54 25.80 6.30
CA GLN A 170 11.97 25.97 6.02
C GLN A 170 12.25 26.42 4.57
N LYS A 171 11.51 27.41 4.11
CA LYS A 171 11.43 27.88 2.70
C LYS A 171 12.71 28.46 2.06
N LYS A 172 13.89 28.44 2.70
CA LYS A 172 15.05 29.22 2.22
C LYS A 172 16.37 28.50 2.00
N LYS A 173 16.57 27.23 2.36
CA LYS A 173 17.85 26.54 2.07
C LYS A 173 17.68 25.08 1.63
N SER A 174 18.07 24.83 0.37
CA SER A 174 18.24 23.55 -0.33
C SER A 174 16.98 22.91 -0.95
N THR A 175 16.63 23.34 -2.17
CA THR A 175 15.64 22.68 -3.02
C THR A 175 16.06 21.26 -3.41
N ARG A 176 17.34 21.02 -3.71
CA ARG A 176 17.81 19.72 -4.25
C ARG A 176 17.87 18.59 -3.21
N GLU A 177 18.36 18.86 -2.00
CA GLU A 177 18.46 17.82 -0.96
C GLU A 177 17.08 17.44 -0.44
N SER A 178 16.19 18.42 -0.30
CA SER A 178 14.78 18.21 0.05
C SER A 178 14.06 17.37 -1.01
N SER A 179 14.20 17.69 -2.31
CA SER A 179 13.64 16.87 -3.40
C SER A 179 14.11 15.42 -3.34
N ARG A 180 15.41 15.18 -3.09
CA ARG A 180 15.95 13.82 -2.98
C ARG A 180 15.34 13.04 -1.80
N LYS A 181 15.19 13.68 -0.64
CA LYS A 181 14.55 13.04 0.54
C LYS A 181 13.09 12.71 0.27
N ILE A 182 12.37 13.59 -0.41
CA ILE A 182 10.98 13.34 -0.85
C ILE A 182 10.93 12.16 -1.82
N GLU A 183 11.82 12.11 -2.80
CA GLU A 183 11.90 10.98 -3.75
C GLU A 183 12.17 9.66 -3.02
N GLU A 184 13.04 9.65 -2.01
CA GLU A 184 13.31 8.47 -1.18
C GLU A 184 12.07 8.01 -0.38
N LEU A 185 11.23 8.94 0.09
CA LEU A 185 9.93 8.61 0.69
C LEU A 185 9.00 7.96 -0.34
N GLY A 186 8.94 8.50 -1.56
CA GLY A 186 8.15 7.94 -2.66
C GLY A 186 8.54 6.50 -2.98
N HIS A 187 9.86 6.22 -3.06
CA HIS A 187 10.36 4.87 -3.19
C HIS A 187 9.99 3.97 -2.00
N GLY A 188 10.07 4.49 -0.77
CA GLY A 188 9.66 3.76 0.43
C GLY A 188 8.19 3.34 0.39
N TYR A 189 7.29 4.26 0.04
CA TYR A 189 5.86 3.95 -0.10
C TYR A 189 5.60 2.91 -1.19
N ALA A 190 6.22 3.04 -2.37
CA ALA A 190 6.04 2.08 -3.46
C ALA A 190 6.53 0.67 -3.08
N GLU A 191 7.64 0.55 -2.35
CA GLU A 191 8.17 -0.74 -1.93
C GLU A 191 7.25 -1.42 -0.88
N LEU A 192 6.66 -0.65 0.04
CA LEU A 192 5.64 -1.18 0.96
C LEU A 192 4.35 -1.55 0.23
N GLY A 193 3.96 -0.78 -0.79
CA GLY A 193 2.80 -1.08 -1.64
C GLY A 193 2.95 -2.44 -2.32
N ASP A 194 4.14 -2.76 -2.84
CA ASP A 194 4.42 -4.09 -3.41
C ASP A 194 4.26 -5.23 -2.38
N VAL A 195 4.68 -5.00 -1.13
CA VAL A 195 4.54 -5.99 -0.06
C VAL A 195 3.07 -6.26 0.22
N LEU A 196 2.27 -5.21 0.42
CA LEU A 196 0.83 -5.36 0.69
C LEU A 196 0.07 -5.95 -0.50
N ARG A 197 0.44 -5.57 -1.72
CA ARG A 197 -0.10 -6.19 -2.94
C ARG A 197 0.15 -7.69 -2.96
N GLY A 198 1.37 -8.12 -2.65
CA GLY A 198 1.73 -9.54 -2.55
C GLY A 198 1.01 -10.29 -1.41
N GLN A 199 0.29 -9.59 -0.53
CA GLN A 199 -0.56 -10.14 0.52
C GLN A 199 -2.05 -9.96 0.21
N GLU A 200 -2.41 -9.65 -1.04
CA GLU A 200 -3.78 -9.42 -1.50
C GLU A 200 -4.48 -8.21 -0.83
N ARG A 201 -3.73 -7.36 -0.13
CA ARG A 201 -4.21 -6.13 0.51
C ARG A 201 -4.25 -4.99 -0.50
N ARG A 202 -5.09 -5.15 -1.53
CA ARG A 202 -5.13 -4.28 -2.72
C ARG A 202 -5.39 -2.81 -2.38
N ILE A 203 -6.33 -2.53 -1.48
CA ILE A 203 -6.66 -1.15 -1.10
C ILE A 203 -5.51 -0.49 -0.35
N ASP A 204 -4.94 -1.19 0.63
CA ASP A 204 -3.80 -0.68 1.39
C ASP A 204 -2.59 -0.43 0.48
N ALA A 205 -2.38 -1.29 -0.51
CA ALA A 205 -1.37 -1.11 -1.55
C ALA A 205 -1.67 0.10 -2.45
N ALA A 206 -2.93 0.32 -2.82
CA ALA A 206 -3.34 1.46 -3.66
C ALA A 206 -3.06 2.80 -2.96
N ASP A 207 -3.41 2.92 -1.69
CA ASP A 207 -3.11 4.12 -0.90
C ASP A 207 -1.60 4.36 -0.80
N LEU A 208 -0.79 3.31 -0.62
CA LEU A 208 0.67 3.44 -0.63
C LEU A 208 1.22 3.87 -2.00
N PHE A 209 0.68 3.34 -3.11
CA PHE A 209 1.09 3.81 -4.44
C PHE A 209 0.65 5.24 -4.71
N ALA A 210 -0.53 5.66 -4.24
CA ALA A 210 -0.97 7.05 -4.32
C ALA A 210 -0.03 7.98 -3.57
N ARG A 211 0.34 7.64 -2.33
CA ARG A 211 1.34 8.40 -1.55
C ARG A 211 2.72 8.42 -2.20
N ALA A 212 3.10 7.33 -2.85
CA ALA A 212 4.34 7.29 -3.62
C ALA A 212 4.32 8.33 -4.76
N LEU A 213 3.22 8.41 -5.50
CA LEU A 213 3.03 9.38 -6.58
C LEU A 213 3.00 10.81 -6.07
N GLU A 214 2.29 11.08 -4.97
CA GLU A 214 2.29 12.38 -4.30
C GLU A 214 3.70 12.84 -3.95
N ALA A 215 4.50 11.95 -3.35
CA ALA A 215 5.89 12.23 -3.04
C ALA A 215 6.72 12.48 -4.32
N TYR A 216 6.62 11.62 -5.34
CA TYR A 216 7.38 11.83 -6.58
C TYR A 216 7.07 13.18 -7.25
N TRP A 217 5.80 13.58 -7.32
CA TRP A 217 5.43 14.88 -7.85
C TRP A 217 5.91 16.03 -6.96
N ALA A 218 5.83 15.90 -5.63
CA ALA A 218 6.38 16.88 -4.70
C ALA A 218 7.91 16.99 -4.79
N ALA A 219 8.60 15.93 -5.20
CA ALA A 219 10.03 15.96 -5.50
C ALA A 219 10.36 16.65 -6.84
N GLY A 220 9.35 16.98 -7.66
CA GLY A 220 9.49 17.58 -8.98
C GLY A 220 9.71 16.57 -10.11
N LEU A 221 9.37 15.29 -9.91
CA LEU A 221 9.44 14.29 -10.98
C LEU A 221 8.25 14.42 -11.92
N ASP A 222 8.52 14.35 -13.22
CA ASP A 222 7.48 14.35 -14.26
C ASP A 222 6.81 12.98 -14.43
N GLU A 223 5.72 12.94 -15.20
CA GLU A 223 4.95 11.71 -15.48
C GLU A 223 5.73 10.66 -16.30
N LYS A 224 6.78 11.08 -17.03
CA LYS A 224 7.61 10.19 -17.85
C LYS A 224 8.71 9.52 -17.01
N ASN A 225 8.97 10.01 -15.81
CA ASN A 225 9.97 9.45 -14.92
C ASN A 225 9.67 7.95 -14.64
N PRO A 226 10.66 7.05 -14.78
CA PRO A 226 10.44 5.62 -14.59
C PRO A 226 9.87 5.23 -13.22
N ALA A 227 10.14 6.00 -12.17
CA ALA A 227 9.58 5.77 -10.84
C ALA A 227 8.07 6.06 -10.79
N VAL A 228 7.65 7.18 -11.39
CA VAL A 228 6.25 7.59 -11.52
C VAL A 228 5.49 6.59 -12.39
N VAL A 229 6.02 6.27 -13.58
CA VAL A 229 5.42 5.27 -14.49
C VAL A 229 5.24 3.92 -13.79
N ARG A 230 6.26 3.41 -13.08
CA ARG A 230 6.14 2.15 -12.35
C ARG A 230 5.07 2.19 -11.26
N ALA A 231 5.01 3.27 -10.48
CA ALA A 231 4.00 3.41 -9.43
C ALA A 231 2.58 3.49 -10.03
N LEU A 232 2.40 4.22 -11.14
CA LEU A 232 1.13 4.27 -11.89
C LEU A 232 0.75 2.88 -12.42
N CYS A 233 1.66 2.16 -13.07
CA CYS A 233 1.38 0.81 -13.56
C CYS A 233 0.98 -0.13 -12.42
N ARG A 234 1.72 -0.11 -11.31
CA ARG A 234 1.40 -0.95 -10.13
C ARG A 234 0.06 -0.60 -9.50
N ALA A 235 -0.27 0.69 -9.41
CA ALA A 235 -1.58 1.13 -8.93
C ALA A 235 -2.71 0.63 -9.84
N ARG A 236 -2.50 0.66 -11.18
CA ARG A 236 -3.45 0.13 -12.17
C ARG A 236 -3.58 -1.39 -12.11
N GLU A 237 -2.49 -2.12 -11.86
CA GLU A 237 -2.46 -3.58 -11.70
C GLU A 237 -3.22 -4.08 -10.46
N LEU A 238 -3.63 -3.21 -9.53
CA LEU A 238 -4.41 -3.62 -8.36
C LEU A 238 -5.83 -4.06 -8.70
N ASP A 239 -6.26 -3.89 -9.97
CA ASP A 239 -7.55 -4.34 -10.48
C ASP A 239 -8.69 -3.88 -9.56
N LEU A 240 -8.57 -2.64 -9.06
CA LEU A 240 -9.64 -1.98 -8.34
C LEU A 240 -10.68 -1.60 -9.38
N THR A 241 -11.71 -2.44 -9.48
CA THR A 241 -12.76 -2.28 -10.46
C THR A 241 -13.52 -0.99 -10.14
N ARG A 242 -13.44 -0.03 -11.05
CA ARG A 242 -14.04 1.30 -10.84
C ARG A 242 -15.55 1.17 -10.80
N LEU A 243 -16.18 2.00 -9.98
CA LEU A 243 -17.63 2.17 -10.04
C LEU A 243 -17.99 3.06 -11.22
N VAL A 244 -18.93 2.59 -12.02
CA VAL A 244 -19.50 3.30 -13.15
C VAL A 244 -21.02 3.26 -13.08
N VAL A 245 -21.66 4.10 -13.89
CA VAL A 245 -23.10 3.99 -14.11
C VAL A 245 -23.37 2.87 -15.13
N VAL A 246 -24.28 1.96 -14.82
CA VAL A 246 -24.71 0.83 -15.67
C VAL A 246 -26.24 0.80 -15.79
N PRO A 247 -26.82 0.08 -16.77
CA PRO A 247 -28.25 -0.22 -16.76
C PRO A 247 -28.67 -0.91 -15.46
N LYS A 248 -29.83 -0.55 -14.90
CA LYS A 248 -30.30 -1.06 -13.60
C LYS A 248 -30.47 -2.59 -13.59
N ASP A 249 -30.82 -3.16 -14.72
CA ASP A 249 -30.98 -4.59 -14.99
C ASP A 249 -29.68 -5.32 -15.37
N SER A 250 -28.55 -4.61 -15.44
CA SER A 250 -27.25 -5.22 -15.69
C SER A 250 -26.83 -6.18 -14.57
N ALA A 251 -26.17 -7.28 -14.95
CA ALA A 251 -25.51 -8.18 -14.00
C ALA A 251 -24.41 -7.47 -13.18
N ASP A 252 -23.87 -6.36 -13.69
CA ASP A 252 -22.84 -5.57 -13.02
C ASP A 252 -23.41 -4.59 -11.98
N CYS A 253 -24.74 -4.48 -11.86
CA CYS A 253 -25.39 -3.58 -10.92
C CYS A 253 -25.01 -3.94 -9.46
N VAL A 254 -24.58 -2.95 -8.68
CA VAL A 254 -24.22 -3.17 -7.27
C VAL A 254 -25.40 -2.89 -6.35
N VAL A 255 -25.60 -3.82 -5.41
CA VAL A 255 -26.60 -3.72 -4.35
C VAL A 255 -25.93 -3.55 -3.01
N ILE A 256 -26.32 -2.52 -2.25
CA ILE A 256 -25.80 -2.22 -0.91
C ILE A 256 -26.56 -3.03 0.13
N ARG A 257 -25.82 -3.73 1.00
CA ARG A 257 -26.36 -4.56 2.08
C ARG A 257 -27.14 -3.77 3.13
N HIS A 258 -26.64 -2.60 3.51
CA HIS A 258 -27.15 -1.81 4.64
C HIS A 258 -27.98 -0.59 4.18
N ALA A 259 -28.72 -0.72 3.08
CA ALA A 259 -29.46 0.40 2.49
C ALA A 259 -30.57 0.97 3.39
N SER A 260 -31.26 0.12 4.16
CA SER A 260 -32.27 0.56 5.14
C SER A 260 -31.66 1.45 6.23
N ALA A 261 -30.56 1.00 6.84
CA ALA A 261 -29.83 1.78 7.85
C ALA A 261 -29.36 3.13 7.30
N LEU A 262 -28.95 3.19 6.03
CA LEU A 262 -28.57 4.43 5.38
C LEU A 262 -29.73 5.43 5.28
N LYS A 263 -30.96 4.97 5.01
CA LYS A 263 -32.17 5.81 4.99
C LYS A 263 -32.57 6.32 6.38
N GLU A 264 -32.14 5.64 7.44
CA GLU A 264 -32.36 6.04 8.83
C GLU A 264 -31.38 7.10 9.32
N THR A 265 -30.24 7.30 8.65
CA THR A 265 -29.21 8.32 9.02
C THR A 265 -29.63 9.78 8.81
N LYS A 266 -30.94 10.07 8.64
CA LYS A 266 -31.47 11.40 8.33
C LYS A 266 -31.06 12.44 9.37
N GLY A 267 -30.04 13.23 9.01
CA GLY A 267 -29.76 14.54 9.61
C GLY A 267 -28.99 14.49 10.93
N ILE A 268 -27.71 14.07 10.89
CA ILE A 268 -26.76 14.50 11.93
C ILE A 268 -26.54 15.99 11.74
N LYS A 269 -27.31 16.78 12.49
CA LYS A 269 -27.14 18.21 12.64
C LYS A 269 -25.77 18.45 13.27
N ASN A 270 -25.04 19.41 12.72
CA ASN A 270 -23.92 20.13 13.30
C ASN A 270 -23.78 19.92 14.82
N GLY A 271 -22.76 19.14 15.23
CA GLY A 271 -22.29 19.07 16.62
C GLY A 271 -22.58 17.76 17.35
N GLY A 272 -21.57 16.87 17.40
CA GLY A 272 -21.34 16.02 18.57
C GLY A 272 -21.98 14.63 18.63
N GLY A 273 -22.66 14.16 17.57
CA GLY A 273 -23.26 12.81 17.55
C GLY A 273 -22.30 11.74 17.00
N VAL A 274 -21.91 10.80 17.84
CA VAL A 274 -21.08 9.60 17.55
C VAL A 274 -21.85 8.60 16.66
N GLY A 275 -22.16 8.99 15.43
CA GLY A 275 -22.78 8.12 14.41
C GLY A 275 -21.79 7.87 13.29
N GLY A 276 -20.99 6.80 13.39
CA GLY A 276 -19.82 6.55 12.54
C GLY A 276 -20.07 6.33 11.03
N GLY A 277 -21.21 6.72 10.47
CA GLY A 277 -21.62 6.43 9.09
C GLY A 277 -21.98 4.95 8.87
N VAL A 278 -22.74 4.69 7.81
CA VAL A 278 -23.12 3.35 7.37
C VAL A 278 -22.08 2.86 6.35
N PRO A 279 -21.48 1.68 6.53
CA PRO A 279 -20.53 1.14 5.57
C PRO A 279 -21.23 0.68 4.29
N LEU A 280 -20.69 1.07 3.13
CA LEU A 280 -21.21 0.70 1.82
C LEU A 280 -20.78 -0.72 1.40
N GLU A 281 -21.11 -1.72 2.21
CA GLU A 281 -20.91 -3.14 1.88
C GLU A 281 -21.85 -3.61 0.79
N LEU A 282 -21.36 -4.50 -0.09
CA LEU A 282 -22.15 -5.04 -1.19
C LEU A 282 -22.88 -6.33 -0.76
N ALA A 283 -24.20 -6.37 -0.95
CA ALA A 283 -25.00 -7.60 -0.87
C ALA A 283 -24.79 -8.48 -2.10
N SER A 284 -24.73 -7.84 -3.28
CA SER A 284 -24.45 -8.48 -4.57
C SER A 284 -23.11 -9.22 -4.62
N HIS A 285 -22.11 -8.76 -3.84
CA HIS A 285 -20.75 -9.30 -3.84
C HIS A 285 -20.24 -9.48 -2.40
N PRO A 286 -20.42 -10.67 -1.79
CA PRO A 286 -20.00 -10.92 -0.41
C PRO A 286 -18.50 -10.63 -0.20
N ASN A 287 -18.19 -9.97 0.92
CA ASN A 287 -16.84 -9.51 1.29
C ASN A 287 -16.30 -8.32 0.51
N LEU A 288 -17.08 -7.75 -0.42
CA LEU A 288 -16.72 -6.52 -1.10
C LEU A 288 -17.55 -5.33 -0.59
N ALA A 289 -17.02 -4.13 -0.79
CA ALA A 289 -17.63 -2.85 -0.49
C ALA A 289 -17.25 -1.80 -1.53
N ILE A 290 -18.00 -0.71 -1.55
CA ILE A 290 -17.58 0.53 -2.20
C ILE A 290 -16.48 1.15 -1.34
N VAL A 291 -15.36 1.47 -1.96
CA VAL A 291 -14.19 2.04 -1.28
C VAL A 291 -13.72 3.31 -1.99
N SER A 292 -13.13 4.20 -1.22
CA SER A 292 -12.52 5.42 -1.75
C SER A 292 -11.09 5.13 -2.22
N VAL A 293 -10.79 5.53 -3.45
CA VAL A 293 -9.44 5.48 -4.02
C VAL A 293 -8.93 6.92 -4.17
N PRO A 294 -7.80 7.28 -3.54
CA PRO A 294 -7.22 8.61 -3.69
C PRO A 294 -7.03 8.96 -5.17
N GLU A 295 -7.52 10.11 -5.59
CA GLU A 295 -7.35 10.55 -6.98
C GLU A 295 -5.91 11.00 -7.27
N HIS A 296 -5.50 10.84 -8.52
CA HIS A 296 -4.30 11.45 -9.06
C HIS A 296 -4.54 12.94 -9.31
N LYS A 297 -3.56 13.80 -9.00
CA LYS A 297 -3.61 15.23 -9.30
C LYS A 297 -3.85 15.43 -10.81
N GLY A 298 -4.83 16.25 -11.19
CA GLY A 298 -5.14 16.57 -12.60
C GLY A 298 -6.59 16.41 -13.04
N MET A 299 -7.48 15.88 -12.19
CA MET A 299 -8.93 15.89 -12.46
C MET A 299 -9.51 17.29 -12.22
N PRO A 300 -10.54 17.71 -13.00
CA PRO A 300 -11.15 19.03 -12.87
C PRO A 300 -11.88 19.24 -11.53
N MET A 301 -12.06 18.18 -10.74
CA MET A 301 -12.69 18.22 -9.43
C MET A 301 -11.75 17.64 -8.38
N GLU A 302 -11.60 18.32 -7.25
CA GLU A 302 -10.94 17.72 -6.09
C GLU A 302 -11.86 16.64 -5.50
N GLY A 303 -11.41 15.39 -5.49
CA GLY A 303 -12.22 14.29 -5.02
C GLY A 303 -11.42 13.00 -4.81
N CYS A 304 -12.15 11.90 -4.71
CA CYS A 304 -11.60 10.56 -4.77
C CYS A 304 -12.49 9.68 -5.64
N CYS A 305 -11.85 8.85 -6.46
CA CYS A 305 -12.54 7.87 -7.28
C CYS A 305 -13.18 6.81 -6.39
N LEU A 306 -14.29 6.26 -6.85
CA LEU A 306 -14.91 5.12 -6.20
C LEU A 306 -14.57 3.82 -6.93
N ALA A 307 -14.28 2.79 -6.16
CA ALA A 307 -14.02 1.45 -6.66
C ALA A 307 -14.70 0.40 -5.79
N VAL A 308 -14.72 -0.83 -6.28
CA VAL A 308 -15.06 -2.01 -5.48
C VAL A 308 -13.78 -2.60 -4.89
N GLY A 309 -13.82 -2.90 -3.60
CA GLY A 309 -12.70 -3.55 -2.91
C GLY A 309 -13.14 -4.24 -1.62
N SER A 310 -12.20 -4.58 -0.74
CA SER A 310 -12.46 -5.31 0.52
C SER A 310 -13.44 -4.58 1.44
N LYS A 311 -14.36 -5.33 2.07
CA LYS A 311 -15.34 -4.77 3.05
C LYS A 311 -14.70 -4.11 4.26
N GLU A 312 -13.48 -4.50 4.64
CA GLU A 312 -12.75 -3.96 5.79
C GLU A 312 -12.37 -2.48 5.58
N ALA A 313 -12.32 -2.04 4.32
CA ALA A 313 -12.05 -0.66 3.93
C ALA A 313 -13.30 0.03 3.36
N ALA A 314 -14.50 -0.48 3.69
CA ALA A 314 -15.76 0.07 3.23
C ALA A 314 -15.85 1.57 3.52
N LEU A 315 -16.21 2.33 2.48
CA LEU A 315 -16.52 3.75 2.61
C LEU A 315 -17.74 3.89 3.51
N ARG A 316 -17.60 4.69 4.57
CA ARG A 316 -18.68 5.01 5.50
C ARG A 316 -19.36 6.30 5.06
N VAL A 317 -20.67 6.25 4.89
CA VAL A 317 -21.46 7.39 4.41
C VAL A 317 -22.71 7.64 5.26
N THR A 318 -23.24 8.84 5.17
CA THR A 318 -24.55 9.21 5.70
C THR A 318 -25.41 9.79 4.58
N LEU A 319 -26.73 9.72 4.74
CA LEU A 319 -27.68 10.31 3.80
C LEU A 319 -28.17 11.66 4.34
N ASN A 320 -27.59 12.75 3.85
CA ASN A 320 -27.94 14.11 4.26
C ASN A 320 -28.75 14.81 3.17
N ARG A 321 -30.05 15.07 3.43
CA ARG A 321 -30.97 15.69 2.44
C ARG A 321 -30.99 14.97 1.08
N GLY A 322 -30.83 13.65 1.09
CA GLY A 322 -30.76 12.83 -0.12
C GLY A 322 -29.36 12.74 -0.76
N LEU A 323 -28.36 13.45 -0.23
CA LEU A 323 -26.98 13.36 -0.69
C LEU A 323 -26.24 12.28 0.10
N LEU A 324 -25.47 11.45 -0.61
CA LEU A 324 -24.54 10.51 0.00
C LEU A 324 -23.25 11.24 0.37
N VAL A 325 -23.02 11.40 1.67
CA VAL A 325 -21.89 12.17 2.23
C VAL A 325 -20.93 11.24 2.95
N ALA A 326 -19.65 11.27 2.58
CA ALA A 326 -18.58 10.53 3.24
C ALA A 326 -18.42 11.01 4.69
N HIS A 327 -18.45 10.08 5.65
CA HIS A 327 -18.35 10.37 7.07
C HIS A 327 -17.04 11.11 7.45
N ASP A 328 -15.91 10.71 6.86
CA ASP A 328 -14.59 11.20 7.29
C ASP A 328 -14.12 12.47 6.56
N SER A 329 -14.83 12.93 5.52
CA SER A 329 -14.35 14.03 4.67
C SER A 329 -15.43 15.00 4.20
N ASP A 330 -16.69 14.76 4.56
CA ASP A 330 -17.87 15.47 4.06
C ASP A 330 -17.97 15.52 2.51
N ALA A 331 -17.19 14.70 1.80
CA ALA A 331 -17.23 14.60 0.36
C ALA A 331 -18.56 13.99 -0.10
N ILE A 332 -19.09 14.45 -1.23
CA ILE A 332 -20.42 14.07 -1.71
C ILE A 332 -20.28 13.19 -2.95
N LEU A 333 -21.07 12.12 -3.04
CA LEU A 333 -21.16 11.32 -4.25
C LEU A 333 -21.60 12.19 -5.44
N ALA A 334 -20.80 12.20 -6.49
CA ALA A 334 -21.07 12.93 -7.72
C ALA A 334 -20.63 12.11 -8.94
N SER A 335 -21.29 12.37 -10.07
CA SER A 335 -20.81 11.95 -11.38
C SER A 335 -19.81 12.97 -11.91
N VAL A 336 -18.78 12.51 -12.61
CA VAL A 336 -17.87 13.39 -13.37
C VAL A 336 -18.61 14.09 -14.53
N SER A 337 -19.63 13.44 -15.07
CA SER A 337 -20.47 13.93 -16.17
C SER A 337 -21.82 14.42 -15.68
N THR A 338 -22.29 15.55 -16.19
CA THR A 338 -23.58 16.15 -15.81
C THR A 338 -24.79 15.44 -16.43
N ARG A 339 -24.60 14.53 -17.39
CA ARG A 339 -25.70 13.91 -18.16
C ARG A 339 -26.03 12.48 -17.77
N HIS A 340 -25.25 11.86 -16.88
CA HIS A 340 -25.41 10.48 -16.43
C HIS A 340 -25.65 9.50 -17.59
N SER A 341 -24.58 9.05 -18.23
CA SER A 341 -24.56 7.99 -19.24
C SER A 341 -24.01 6.68 -18.69
N VAL A 342 -24.34 5.57 -19.35
CA VAL A 342 -23.67 4.28 -19.11
C VAL A 342 -22.16 4.46 -19.29
N GLY A 343 -21.39 3.96 -18.33
CA GLY A 343 -19.93 4.10 -18.27
C GLY A 343 -19.44 5.34 -17.54
N ASP A 344 -20.32 6.27 -17.13
CA ASP A 344 -19.91 7.47 -16.38
C ASP A 344 -19.25 7.08 -15.07
N HIS A 345 -18.09 7.69 -14.79
CA HIS A 345 -17.35 7.44 -13.56
C HIS A 345 -17.92 8.18 -12.37
N MET A 346 -17.86 7.52 -11.22
CA MET A 346 -18.31 8.05 -9.93
C MET A 346 -17.14 8.49 -9.06
N ILE A 347 -17.32 9.63 -8.41
CA ILE A 347 -16.34 10.21 -7.48
C ILE A 347 -17.04 10.66 -6.20
N MET A 348 -16.28 10.78 -5.09
CA MET A 348 -16.69 11.63 -3.97
C MET A 348 -16.02 12.99 -4.14
N ALA A 349 -16.81 14.00 -4.44
CA ALA A 349 -16.35 15.36 -4.68
C ALA A 349 -16.19 16.12 -3.35
N LYS A 350 -15.04 16.75 -3.14
CA LYS A 350 -14.77 17.67 -2.03
C LYS A 350 -15.20 19.10 -2.39
N ASN A 351 -15.31 19.97 -1.37
CA ASN A 351 -15.59 21.41 -1.52
C ASN A 351 -16.93 21.77 -2.18
N ARG A 352 -17.87 20.83 -2.18
CA ARG A 352 -19.24 21.07 -2.63
C ARG A 352 -20.10 21.37 -1.40
N SER A 353 -20.57 22.62 -1.28
CA SER A 353 -21.41 23.03 -0.17
C SER A 353 -22.76 22.29 -0.21
N VAL A 354 -22.95 21.34 0.72
CA VAL A 354 -24.14 20.48 0.88
C VAL A 354 -25.46 21.28 0.85
N GLY A 355 -25.45 22.54 1.28
CA GLY A 355 -26.63 23.41 1.32
C GLY A 355 -27.16 23.90 -0.03
N LEU A 356 -26.38 23.84 -1.11
CA LEU A 356 -26.73 24.41 -2.42
C LEU A 356 -26.95 23.35 -3.52
N ILE A 357 -26.75 22.08 -3.21
CA ILE A 357 -26.69 21.00 -4.19
C ILE A 357 -27.95 20.15 -4.06
N ARG A 358 -28.63 19.94 -5.18
CA ARG A 358 -29.76 19.00 -5.26
C ARG A 358 -29.22 17.58 -5.25
N PRO A 359 -29.96 16.61 -4.68
CA PRO A 359 -29.55 15.21 -4.74
C PRO A 359 -29.49 14.73 -6.19
N ASP A 360 -28.28 14.35 -6.62
CA ASP A 360 -28.04 13.76 -7.94
C ASP A 360 -28.33 12.25 -7.98
N PHE A 361 -28.37 11.60 -6.81
CA PHE A 361 -28.55 10.16 -6.64
C PHE A 361 -29.62 9.83 -5.58
N VAL A 362 -30.26 8.68 -5.73
CA VAL A 362 -31.22 8.10 -4.78
C VAL A 362 -30.82 6.67 -4.44
N VAL A 363 -31.00 6.28 -3.18
CA VAL A 363 -30.84 4.89 -2.73
C VAL A 363 -32.21 4.22 -2.73
N THR A 364 -32.40 3.18 -3.53
CA THR A 364 -33.67 2.46 -3.64
C THR A 364 -33.91 1.54 -2.43
N ASP A 365 -35.11 0.98 -2.29
CA ASP A 365 -35.42 0.03 -1.19
C ASP A 365 -34.66 -1.28 -1.34
N GLU A 366 -34.36 -1.66 -2.58
CA GLU A 366 -33.54 -2.82 -2.90
C GLU A 366 -32.05 -2.58 -2.63
N GLY A 367 -31.65 -1.35 -2.33
CA GLY A 367 -30.27 -0.98 -2.03
C GLY A 367 -29.41 -0.62 -3.23
N MET A 368 -30.01 -0.35 -4.38
CA MET A 368 -29.30 0.21 -5.53
C MET A 368 -29.10 1.72 -5.33
N ILE A 369 -28.03 2.27 -5.90
CA ILE A 369 -27.84 3.73 -6.01
C ILE A 369 -28.10 4.11 -7.47
N SER A 370 -29.10 4.96 -7.72
CA SER A 370 -29.49 5.38 -9.07
C SER A 370 -29.43 6.89 -9.21
N PRO A 371 -29.03 7.44 -10.38
CA PRO A 371 -29.17 8.87 -10.63
C PRO A 371 -30.65 9.29 -10.62
N VAL A 372 -30.98 10.41 -9.99
CA VAL A 372 -32.38 10.88 -9.86
C VAL A 372 -33.01 11.14 -11.23
N GLY A 373 -32.26 11.72 -12.17
CA GLY A 373 -32.75 12.02 -13.52
C GLY A 373 -32.75 10.85 -14.51
N ARG A 374 -32.22 9.69 -14.12
CA ARG A 374 -32.04 8.49 -14.97
C ARG A 374 -32.28 7.22 -14.13
N PRO A 375 -33.51 6.99 -13.63
CA PRO A 375 -33.82 5.88 -12.71
C PRO A 375 -33.66 4.49 -13.35
N GLU A 376 -33.61 4.40 -14.67
CA GLU A 376 -33.26 3.20 -15.43
C GLU A 376 -31.76 2.83 -15.33
N LEU A 377 -30.94 3.71 -14.76
CA LEU A 377 -29.53 3.49 -14.50
C LEU A 377 -29.26 3.27 -13.00
N ALA A 378 -28.16 2.59 -12.70
CA ALA A 378 -27.68 2.36 -11.34
C ALA A 378 -26.15 2.37 -11.29
N LEU A 379 -25.59 2.42 -10.08
CA LEU A 379 -24.18 2.14 -9.90
C LEU A 379 -23.89 0.67 -10.15
N GLY A 380 -22.77 0.41 -10.82
CA GLY A 380 -22.31 -0.92 -11.11
C GLY A 380 -20.80 -1.02 -11.21
N ILE A 381 -20.35 -2.26 -11.32
CA ILE A 381 -18.95 -2.62 -11.45
C ILE A 381 -18.52 -2.40 -12.91
N GLY A 382 -17.67 -1.41 -13.16
CA GLY A 382 -17.18 -1.14 -14.51
C GLY A 382 -16.07 -2.09 -14.91
N HIS A 383 -16.28 -2.89 -15.95
CA HIS A 383 -15.19 -3.61 -16.60
C HIS A 383 -14.12 -2.63 -17.12
N THR A 384 -12.88 -3.12 -17.22
CA THR A 384 -11.68 -2.34 -17.50
C THR A 384 -11.90 -1.27 -18.59
N ALA A 385 -11.88 0.00 -18.19
CA ALA A 385 -12.06 1.10 -19.11
C ALA A 385 -10.88 1.17 -20.10
N LEU A 386 -11.19 1.09 -21.40
CA LEU A 386 -10.23 1.40 -22.45
C LEU A 386 -9.95 2.90 -22.41
N ILE A 387 -8.68 3.27 -22.27
CA ILE A 387 -8.26 4.67 -22.29
C ILE A 387 -7.75 5.01 -23.68
N LEU A 388 -8.25 6.11 -24.26
CA LEU A 388 -7.69 6.65 -25.49
C LEU A 388 -6.26 7.15 -25.22
N VAL A 389 -5.31 6.65 -26.00
CA VAL A 389 -3.90 7.04 -25.94
C VAL A 389 -3.50 7.71 -27.25
N GLU A 390 -2.40 8.46 -27.23
CA GLU A 390 -1.82 9.01 -28.46
C GLU A 390 -1.61 7.90 -29.51
N ARG A 391 -1.80 8.24 -30.80
CA ARG A 391 -1.73 7.28 -31.91
C ARG A 391 -0.43 6.46 -31.94
N ASN A 392 0.66 7.03 -31.45
CA ASN A 392 1.99 6.40 -31.42
C ASN A 392 2.39 5.88 -30.03
N SER A 393 1.47 5.87 -29.06
CA SER A 393 1.73 5.33 -27.73
C SER A 393 2.09 3.84 -27.80
N PRO A 394 3.12 3.38 -27.07
CA PRO A 394 3.44 1.96 -26.98
C PRO A 394 2.33 1.15 -26.28
N ASN A 395 1.41 1.82 -25.58
CA ASN A 395 0.28 1.21 -24.90
C ASN A 395 -0.99 1.14 -25.77
N ARG A 396 -0.89 1.45 -27.08
CA ARG A 396 -2.03 1.34 -27.99
C ARG A 396 -2.42 -0.11 -28.23
N ILE A 397 -3.71 -0.39 -28.25
CA ILE A 397 -4.22 -1.69 -28.71
C ILE A 397 -4.13 -1.70 -30.24
N ALA A 398 -3.33 -2.62 -30.78
CA ALA A 398 -3.28 -2.88 -32.21
C ALA A 398 -4.15 -4.10 -32.51
N LEU A 399 -5.30 -3.88 -33.15
CA LEU A 399 -6.13 -4.98 -33.62
C LEU A 399 -5.43 -5.65 -34.82
N ALA A 400 -5.08 -6.93 -34.70
CA ALA A 400 -4.33 -7.68 -35.70
C ALA A 400 -4.97 -7.69 -37.10
N ARG A 401 -6.29 -7.46 -37.17
CA ARG A 401 -7.09 -7.42 -38.41
C ARG A 401 -7.78 -6.07 -38.66
N ALA A 402 -7.17 -4.97 -38.21
CA ALA A 402 -7.75 -3.63 -38.37
C ALA A 402 -8.05 -3.25 -39.84
N LYS A 403 -7.33 -3.84 -40.81
CA LYS A 403 -7.58 -3.62 -42.25
C LYS A 403 -8.88 -4.27 -42.73
N ASP A 404 -9.20 -5.47 -42.24
CA ASP A 404 -10.44 -6.21 -42.54
C ASP A 404 -11.68 -5.52 -41.94
N ILE A 405 -11.45 -4.91 -40.77
CA ILE A 405 -12.07 -3.70 -40.22
C ILE A 405 -12.69 -2.72 -41.23
N SER A 406 -11.75 -1.96 -41.82
CA SER A 406 -12.02 -0.80 -42.66
C SER A 406 -12.62 -1.14 -44.02
N THR A 407 -12.31 -2.31 -44.60
CA THR A 407 -12.84 -2.72 -45.91
C THR A 407 -14.33 -3.04 -45.87
N LYS A 408 -14.86 -3.48 -44.73
CA LYS A 408 -16.31 -3.76 -44.56
C LYS A 408 -17.15 -2.53 -44.25
N GLN A 409 -16.57 -1.45 -43.74
CA GLN A 409 -17.30 -0.19 -43.48
C GLN A 409 -17.46 0.67 -44.74
N GLY A 410 -16.57 0.54 -45.73
CA GLY A 410 -16.70 1.24 -47.02
C GLY A 410 -17.76 0.67 -47.97
N SER A 411 -18.38 -0.46 -47.63
CA SER A 411 -19.27 -1.22 -48.53
C SER A 411 -20.66 -1.52 -47.98
N ARG A 412 -21.08 -0.90 -46.87
CA ARG A 412 -22.45 -1.06 -46.31
C ARG A 412 -23.23 0.24 -46.40
N SER A 413 -23.81 0.49 -47.57
CA SER A 413 -25.14 1.09 -47.64
C SER A 413 -26.13 0.05 -47.11
N GLU A 414 -26.87 0.42 -46.07
CA GLU A 414 -28.13 -0.21 -45.63
C GLU A 414 -28.13 -1.75 -45.48
N GLU A 415 -27.94 -2.23 -44.24
CA GLU A 415 -28.79 -3.21 -43.54
C GLU A 415 -28.02 -4.07 -42.52
N SER A 416 -28.64 -4.18 -41.34
CA SER A 416 -28.48 -5.13 -40.23
C SER A 416 -27.29 -5.01 -39.24
N PRO A 417 -27.54 -5.11 -37.91
CA PRO A 417 -26.53 -5.02 -36.86
C PRO A 417 -25.62 -6.26 -36.82
N LEU A 418 -24.35 -6.06 -36.48
CA LEU A 418 -23.37 -7.13 -36.29
C LEU A 418 -23.65 -7.87 -34.97
N GLU A 419 -24.10 -9.12 -35.06
CA GLU A 419 -24.04 -10.08 -33.96
C GLU A 419 -22.58 -10.53 -33.74
N LEU A 420 -22.11 -10.42 -32.50
CA LEU A 420 -20.85 -10.98 -32.04
C LEU A 420 -21.11 -12.41 -31.57
N SER A 421 -20.65 -13.40 -32.33
CA SER A 421 -20.62 -14.80 -31.88
C SER A 421 -19.49 -14.97 -30.84
N SER A 422 -19.85 -15.59 -29.72
CA SER A 422 -19.03 -15.90 -28.53
C SER A 422 -17.74 -16.66 -28.81
#